data_AF-A0A512AJK5-F1
#
_entry.id   AF-A0A512AJK5-F1
#
_cell.length_a   1.000
_cell.length_b   1.000
_cell.length_c   1.000
_cell.angle_alpha   90.00
_cell.angle_beta   90.00
_cell.angle_gamma   90.00
#
_symmetry.space_group_name_H-M   'P 1'
#
loop_
_entity.id
_entity.type
_entity.pdbx_description
1 polymer ?
#
loop_
_entity_poly.entity_id
_entity_poly.type
_entity_poly.pdbx_seq_one_letter_code
_entity_poly.pdbx_strand_id
1 'polypeptide(L)'
;MSLLAALALAAAPAATPETAIAAIYAPFRSADMKDAAWERPIFTPRLKALIAKWRAVTPSDEVDDLSDFDWLCQCQDWDAGGLHERITARRVLGRGRVMASVSLGIAPGRTERLRFVLKQSGGRWLIDDIFASGFRGGLRASLLKTTAADMALHRKR
;
A
#
# COMPACT_ATOMS: atom_id res chain seq x y z
N MET A 1 -49.73 -9.97 24.21
CA MET A 1 -48.54 -10.80 24.48
C MET A 1 -47.57 -10.57 23.33
N SER A 2 -46.75 -9.53 23.41
CA SER A 2 -45.85 -9.13 22.32
C SER A 2 -44.50 -9.82 22.48
N LEU A 3 -44.13 -10.64 21.49
CA LEU A 3 -42.78 -11.20 21.38
C LEU A 3 -41.82 -10.11 20.90
N LEU A 4 -40.84 -9.74 21.72
CA LEU A 4 -39.65 -9.03 21.27
C LEU A 4 -38.71 -10.03 20.57
N ALA A 5 -38.57 -9.89 19.25
CA ALA A 5 -37.54 -10.59 18.48
C ALA A 5 -36.19 -9.87 18.68
N ALA A 6 -35.26 -10.52 19.38
CA ALA A 6 -33.88 -10.06 19.48
C ALA A 6 -33.13 -10.40 18.18
N LEU A 7 -32.87 -9.39 17.33
CA LEU A 7 -31.94 -9.54 16.21
C LEU A 7 -30.51 -9.62 16.76
N ALA A 8 -29.95 -10.82 16.76
CA ALA A 8 -28.52 -11.02 16.96
C ALA A 8 -27.78 -10.47 15.73
N LEU A 9 -27.21 -9.26 15.86
CA LEU A 9 -26.26 -8.73 14.88
C LEU A 9 -25.00 -9.61 14.94
N ALA A 10 -24.85 -10.53 13.99
CA ALA A 10 -23.61 -11.28 13.83
C ALA A 10 -22.49 -10.28 13.53
N ALA A 11 -21.54 -10.14 14.46
CA ALA A 11 -20.37 -9.30 14.26
C ALA A 11 -19.60 -9.83 13.05
N ALA A 12 -19.45 -9.01 12.01
CA ALA A 12 -18.62 -9.37 10.87
C ALA A 12 -17.21 -9.73 11.37
N PRO A 13 -16.58 -10.78 10.79
CA PRO A 13 -15.25 -11.18 11.21
C PRO A 13 -14.29 -9.98 11.14
N ALA A 14 -13.52 -9.77 12.19
CA ALA A 14 -12.55 -8.69 12.25
C ALA A 14 -11.54 -8.85 11.10
N ALA A 15 -11.32 -7.77 10.34
CA ALA A 15 -10.34 -7.77 9.26
C ALA A 15 -8.97 -8.21 9.80
N THR A 16 -8.32 -9.13 9.09
CA THR A 16 -6.96 -9.59 9.40
C THR A 16 -5.95 -8.89 8.50
N PRO A 17 -4.66 -8.84 8.88
CA PRO A 17 -3.60 -8.38 7.98
C PRO A 17 -3.61 -9.10 6.62
N GLU A 18 -3.91 -10.40 6.60
CA GLU A 18 -3.97 -11.22 5.41
C GLU A 18 -5.09 -10.78 4.47
N THR A 19 -6.31 -10.60 5.01
CA THR A 19 -7.43 -10.08 4.21
C THR A 19 -7.18 -8.68 3.66
N ALA A 20 -6.40 -7.85 4.39
CA ALA A 20 -6.04 -6.53 3.91
C ALA A 20 -5.03 -6.59 2.75
N ILE A 21 -4.03 -7.46 2.82
CA ILE A 21 -3.10 -7.69 1.69
C ILE A 21 -3.85 -8.23 0.47
N ALA A 22 -4.74 -9.20 0.65
CA ALA A 22 -5.57 -9.70 -0.45
C ALA A 22 -6.42 -8.58 -1.08
N ALA A 23 -7.04 -7.72 -0.25
CA ALA A 23 -7.80 -6.57 -0.74
C ALA A 23 -6.93 -5.50 -1.44
N ILE A 24 -5.67 -5.34 -1.05
CA ILE A 24 -4.70 -4.46 -1.73
C ILE A 24 -4.41 -4.97 -3.14
N TYR A 25 -4.28 -6.28 -3.34
CA TYR A 25 -3.97 -6.85 -4.65
C TYR A 25 -5.20 -7.22 -5.49
N ALA A 26 -6.41 -7.27 -4.91
CA ALA A 26 -7.63 -7.60 -5.65
C ALA A 26 -7.83 -6.78 -6.94
N PRO A 27 -7.58 -5.45 -6.99
CA PRO A 27 -7.75 -4.69 -8.22
C PRO A 27 -6.79 -5.06 -9.36
N PHE A 28 -5.60 -5.62 -9.06
CA PHE A 28 -4.64 -6.04 -10.09
C PHE A 28 -5.13 -7.23 -10.92
N ARG A 29 -6.21 -7.90 -10.48
CA ARG A 29 -6.87 -8.98 -11.23
C ARG A 29 -7.72 -8.45 -12.40
N SER A 30 -7.85 -7.13 -12.52
CA SER A 30 -8.52 -6.46 -13.63
C SER A 30 -7.51 -5.63 -14.42
N ALA A 31 -7.59 -5.69 -15.76
CA ALA A 31 -6.81 -4.83 -16.64
C ALA A 31 -7.25 -3.36 -16.62
N ASP A 32 -8.44 -3.08 -16.07
CA ASP A 32 -9.03 -1.73 -16.04
C ASP A 32 -8.61 -0.89 -14.81
N MET A 33 -7.70 -1.39 -13.97
CA MET A 33 -7.20 -0.60 -12.83
C MET A 33 -6.43 0.62 -13.35
N LYS A 34 -6.88 1.82 -12.99
CA LYS A 34 -6.23 3.09 -13.40
C LYS A 34 -5.69 3.91 -12.23
N ASP A 35 -6.12 3.58 -11.01
CA ASP A 35 -5.72 4.33 -9.82
C ASP A 35 -4.24 4.10 -9.54
N ALA A 36 -3.47 5.17 -9.42
CA ALA A 36 -2.10 5.06 -8.97
C ALA A 36 -2.07 4.58 -7.51
N ALA A 37 -1.04 3.84 -7.12
CA ALA A 37 -0.91 3.32 -5.76
C ALA A 37 -1.18 4.39 -4.68
N TRP A 38 -0.67 5.61 -4.86
CA TRP A 38 -0.79 6.74 -3.93
C TRP A 38 -2.20 7.33 -3.79
N GLU A 39 -3.12 7.06 -4.70
CA GLU A 39 -4.50 7.53 -4.68
C GLU A 39 -5.41 6.59 -3.87
N ARG A 40 -4.94 5.36 -3.64
CA ARG A 40 -5.74 4.30 -3.04
C ARG A 40 -5.98 4.54 -1.55
N PRO A 41 -7.17 4.24 -1.01
CA PRO A 41 -7.52 4.48 0.39
C PRO A 41 -7.01 3.38 1.34
N ILE A 42 -5.77 2.91 1.12
CA ILE A 42 -5.12 1.78 1.81
C ILE A 42 -4.02 2.20 2.79
N PHE A 43 -3.64 3.47 2.81
CA PHE A 43 -2.59 3.98 3.70
C PHE A 43 -3.11 4.54 5.01
N THR A 44 -2.30 4.42 6.06
CA THR A 44 -2.55 5.07 7.36
C THR A 44 -2.62 6.60 7.22
N PRO A 45 -3.35 7.32 8.10
CA PRO A 45 -3.41 8.78 8.05
C PRO A 45 -2.04 9.47 8.04
N ARG A 46 -1.09 8.94 8.81
CA ARG A 46 0.30 9.45 8.84
C ARG A 46 0.99 9.31 7.48
N LEU A 47 0.87 8.15 6.83
CA LEU A 47 1.49 7.95 5.52
C LEU A 47 0.78 8.75 4.43
N LYS A 48 -0.55 8.86 4.47
CA LYS A 48 -1.33 9.75 3.58
C LYS A 48 -0.85 11.21 3.66
N ALA A 49 -0.56 11.71 4.87
CA ALA A 49 -0.04 13.07 5.02
C ALA A 49 1.33 13.27 4.37
N LEU A 50 2.19 12.23 4.34
CA LEU A 50 3.46 12.28 3.60
C LEU A 50 3.24 12.25 2.09
N ILE A 51 2.35 11.37 1.62
CA ILE A 51 1.98 11.28 0.20
C ILE A 51 1.43 12.64 -0.28
N ALA A 52 0.53 13.26 0.48
CA ALA A 52 -0.04 14.55 0.14
C ALA A 52 1.02 15.67 0.06
N LYS A 53 2.01 15.66 0.97
CA LYS A 53 3.12 16.62 0.94
C LYS A 53 4.02 16.44 -0.28
N TRP A 54 4.35 15.19 -0.61
CA TRP A 54 5.09 14.86 -1.82
C TRP A 54 4.32 15.33 -3.07
N ARG A 55 3.06 14.92 -3.22
CA ARG A 55 2.19 15.33 -4.33
C ARG A 55 2.01 16.84 -4.51
N ALA A 56 2.17 17.62 -3.44
CA ALA A 56 2.07 19.08 -3.51
C ALA A 56 3.33 19.75 -4.10
N VAL A 57 4.44 19.03 -4.21
CA VAL A 57 5.72 19.56 -4.72
C VAL A 57 6.22 18.83 -5.96
N THR A 58 5.74 17.61 -6.20
CA THR A 58 6.03 16.84 -7.42
C THR A 58 5.48 17.58 -8.65
N PRO A 59 6.31 17.83 -9.68
CA PRO A 59 5.83 18.36 -10.96
C PRO A 59 4.74 17.48 -11.55
N SER A 60 3.75 18.09 -12.20
CA SER A 60 2.66 17.34 -12.86
C SER A 60 3.00 16.88 -14.28
N ASP A 61 4.05 17.44 -14.86
CA ASP A 61 4.50 17.25 -16.24
C ASP A 61 5.80 16.43 -16.36
N GLU A 62 6.46 16.13 -15.24
CA GLU A 62 7.66 15.30 -15.18
C GLU A 62 7.41 14.09 -14.27
N VAL A 63 7.88 12.92 -14.69
CA VAL A 63 7.96 11.74 -13.81
C VAL A 63 9.12 11.91 -12.84
N ASP A 64 8.90 11.57 -11.58
CA ASP A 64 9.94 11.50 -10.55
C ASP A 64 10.19 10.05 -10.12
N ASP A 65 11.20 9.85 -9.26
CA ASP A 65 11.60 8.55 -8.70
C ASP A 65 10.47 7.78 -7.97
N LEU A 66 9.33 8.42 -7.69
CA LEU A 66 8.19 7.82 -7.00
C LEU A 66 6.93 7.77 -7.87
N SER A 67 6.96 8.24 -9.10
CA SER A 67 5.82 8.24 -10.02
C SER A 67 6.09 7.50 -11.33
N ASP A 68 7.31 7.01 -11.53
CA ASP A 68 7.74 6.22 -12.68
C ASP A 68 7.43 4.71 -12.56
N PHE A 69 6.85 4.25 -11.45
CA PHE A 69 6.36 2.88 -11.25
C PHE A 69 5.25 2.78 -10.19
N ASP A 70 4.48 1.68 -10.20
CA ASP A 70 3.49 1.40 -9.16
C ASP A 70 4.12 0.81 -7.90
N TRP A 71 3.81 1.41 -6.74
CA TRP A 71 4.42 1.07 -5.46
C TRP A 71 4.08 -0.33 -4.93
N LEU A 72 2.98 -0.93 -5.37
CA LEU A 72 2.48 -2.20 -4.86
C LEU A 72 2.96 -3.38 -5.70
N CYS A 73 3.10 -3.22 -7.01
CA CYS A 73 3.68 -4.25 -7.87
C CYS A 73 5.19 -4.08 -8.13
N GLN A 74 5.77 -2.90 -7.89
CA GLN A 74 7.14 -2.53 -8.30
C GLN A 74 7.34 -2.66 -9.81
N CYS A 75 6.34 -2.24 -10.58
CA CYS A 75 6.27 -2.44 -12.01
C CYS A 75 5.67 -1.20 -12.70
N GLN A 76 6.00 -0.99 -13.98
CA GLN A 76 5.30 0.01 -14.81
C GLN A 76 3.98 -0.56 -15.32
N ASP A 77 4.03 -1.79 -15.83
CA ASP A 77 2.87 -2.55 -16.31
C ASP A 77 2.80 -3.92 -15.62
N TRP A 78 1.60 -4.50 -15.53
CA TRP A 78 1.38 -5.87 -15.05
C TRP A 78 0.46 -6.66 -15.99
N ASP A 79 0.57 -7.98 -15.92
CA ASP A 79 -0.41 -8.90 -16.52
C ASP A 79 -1.44 -9.28 -15.46
N ALA A 80 -2.72 -8.98 -15.72
CA ALA A 80 -3.83 -9.27 -14.79
C ALA A 80 -3.96 -10.76 -14.47
N GLY A 81 -3.55 -11.66 -15.39
CA GLY A 81 -3.53 -13.11 -15.15
C GLY A 81 -2.26 -13.61 -14.47
N GLY A 82 -1.19 -12.83 -14.50
CA GLY A 82 0.15 -13.21 -14.04
C GLY A 82 0.51 -12.71 -12.64
N LEU A 83 -0.19 -11.70 -12.13
CA LEU A 83 0.10 -11.11 -10.83
C LEU A 83 -0.57 -11.88 -9.70
N HIS A 84 0.24 -12.46 -8.80
CA HIS A 84 -0.24 -13.22 -7.64
C HIS A 84 0.56 -12.91 -6.38
N GLU A 85 -0.12 -12.50 -5.32
CA GLU A 85 0.48 -12.25 -4.02
C GLU A 85 0.46 -13.50 -3.14
N ARG A 86 1.56 -13.73 -2.41
CA ARG A 86 1.63 -14.76 -1.36
C ARG A 86 2.34 -14.21 -0.14
N ILE A 87 1.66 -14.22 1.00
CA ILE A 87 2.28 -13.90 2.28
C ILE A 87 3.21 -15.05 2.66
N THR A 88 4.48 -14.73 2.85
CA THR A 88 5.54 -15.72 3.15
C THR A 88 5.94 -15.72 4.62
N ALA A 89 5.76 -14.59 5.30
CA ALA A 89 6.05 -14.47 6.73
C ALA A 89 5.25 -13.33 7.36
N ARG A 90 5.03 -13.44 8.67
CA ARG A 90 4.39 -12.41 9.49
C ARG A 90 5.18 -12.21 10.77
N ARG A 91 5.39 -10.96 11.16
CA ARG A 91 6.00 -10.58 12.44
C ARG A 91 5.14 -9.53 13.14
N VAL A 92 4.74 -9.80 14.38
CA VAL A 92 4.05 -8.79 15.21
C VAL A 92 5.09 -7.76 15.66
N LEU A 93 4.78 -6.47 15.47
CA LEU A 93 5.65 -5.35 15.87
C LEU A 93 5.15 -4.64 17.13
N GLY A 94 3.94 -4.96 17.58
CA GLY A 94 3.26 -4.33 18.71
C GLY A 94 1.75 -4.43 18.56
N ARG A 95 1.01 -3.86 19.52
CA ARG A 95 -0.45 -3.86 19.50
C ARG A 95 -0.98 -3.20 18.22
N GLY A 96 -1.79 -3.95 17.47
CA GLY A 96 -2.39 -3.46 16.22
C GLY A 96 -1.35 -3.14 15.13
N ARG A 97 -0.15 -3.73 15.17
CA ARG A 97 0.90 -3.48 14.17
C ARG A 97 1.63 -4.76 13.80
N VAL A 98 1.74 -5.03 12.49
CA VAL A 98 2.42 -6.22 11.98
C VAL A 98 3.31 -5.86 10.79
N MET A 99 4.33 -6.66 10.56
CA MET A 99 5.06 -6.71 9.31
C MET A 99 4.66 -7.99 8.56
N ALA A 100 4.19 -7.85 7.33
CA ALA A 100 3.91 -8.97 6.43
C ALA A 100 4.98 -8.98 5.32
N SER A 101 5.64 -10.11 5.12
CA SER A 101 6.49 -10.35 3.96
C SER A 101 5.64 -10.99 2.87
N VAL A 102 5.71 -10.44 1.65
CA VAL A 102 4.92 -10.84 0.49
C VAL A 102 5.89 -11.19 -0.64
N SER A 103 5.71 -12.38 -1.20
CA SER A 103 6.26 -12.74 -2.51
C SER A 103 5.20 -12.43 -3.55
N LEU A 104 5.55 -11.61 -4.53
CA LEU A 104 4.67 -11.22 -5.62
C LEU A 104 5.18 -11.87 -6.91
N GLY A 105 4.42 -12.79 -7.48
CA GLY A 105 4.66 -13.21 -8.86
C GLY A 105 4.23 -12.09 -9.78
N ILE A 106 5.11 -11.63 -10.67
CA ILE A 106 4.83 -10.54 -11.62
C ILE A 106 4.86 -11.00 -13.08
N ALA A 107 5.56 -12.10 -13.35
CA ALA A 107 5.62 -12.80 -14.64
C ALA A 107 6.14 -14.24 -14.40
N PRO A 108 6.03 -15.16 -15.38
CA PRO A 108 6.59 -16.50 -15.25
C PRO A 108 8.08 -16.47 -14.85
N GLY A 109 8.42 -17.13 -13.74
CA GLY A 109 9.78 -17.17 -13.20
C GLY A 109 10.28 -15.87 -12.54
N ARG A 110 9.50 -14.79 -12.54
CA ARG A 110 9.86 -13.50 -11.91
C ARG A 110 9.03 -13.26 -10.66
N THR A 111 9.72 -13.08 -9.54
CA THR A 111 9.10 -12.74 -8.27
C THR A 111 9.75 -11.52 -7.66
N GLU A 112 8.93 -10.64 -7.07
CA GLU A 112 9.37 -9.52 -6.26
C GLU A 112 9.09 -9.81 -4.78
N ARG A 113 9.95 -9.29 -3.90
CA ARG A 113 9.78 -9.43 -2.44
C ARG A 113 9.49 -8.09 -1.82
N LEU A 114 8.28 -7.96 -1.27
CA LEU A 114 7.83 -6.77 -0.57
C LEU A 114 7.68 -7.08 0.92
N ARG A 115 7.86 -6.07 1.76
CA ARG A 115 7.45 -6.11 3.16
C ARG A 115 6.54 -4.94 3.46
N PHE A 116 5.36 -5.23 3.97
CA PHE A 116 4.38 -4.24 4.39
C PHE A 116 4.41 -4.12 5.89
N VAL A 117 4.57 -2.91 6.41
CA VAL A 117 4.18 -2.62 7.79
C VAL A 117 2.72 -2.22 7.76
N LEU A 118 1.87 -3.01 8.39
CA LEU A 118 0.44 -2.76 8.51
C LEU A 118 0.13 -2.29 9.93
N LYS A 119 -0.79 -1.33 10.04
CA LYS A 119 -1.29 -0.80 11.30
C LYS A 119 -2.81 -0.76 11.31
N GLN A 120 -3.40 -1.21 12.41
CA GLN A 120 -4.83 -1.12 12.65
C GLN A 120 -5.21 0.33 12.96
N SER A 121 -6.18 0.87 12.22
CA SER A 121 -6.69 2.23 12.36
C SER A 121 -8.16 2.27 11.94
N GLY A 122 -9.05 2.72 12.83
CA GLY A 122 -10.50 2.78 12.55
C GLY A 122 -11.09 1.42 12.16
N GLY A 123 -10.67 0.34 12.83
CA GLY A 123 -11.14 -1.03 12.53
C GLY A 123 -10.54 -1.67 11.27
N ARG A 124 -9.70 -0.96 10.50
CA ARG A 124 -9.09 -1.44 9.26
C ARG A 124 -7.59 -1.64 9.43
N TRP A 125 -7.01 -2.62 8.74
CA TRP A 125 -5.56 -2.72 8.56
C TRP A 125 -5.15 -1.89 7.36
N LEU A 126 -4.25 -0.92 7.59
CA LEU A 126 -3.77 0.01 6.58
C LEU A 126 -2.25 -0.06 6.49
N ILE A 127 -1.71 0.28 5.33
CA ILE A 127 -0.27 0.37 5.08
C ILE A 127 0.31 1.56 5.86
N ASP A 128 1.22 1.26 6.76
CA ASP A 128 2.03 2.20 7.53
C ASP A 128 3.36 2.46 6.81
N ASP A 129 3.94 1.44 6.16
CA ASP A 129 5.18 1.55 5.36
C ASP A 129 5.30 0.38 4.36
N ILE A 130 6.11 0.54 3.33
CA ILE A 130 6.42 -0.51 2.34
C ILE A 130 7.93 -0.55 2.12
N PHE A 131 8.51 -1.74 2.17
CA PHE A 131 9.90 -1.98 1.80
C PHE A 131 9.92 -2.88 0.57
N ALA A 132 10.55 -2.41 -0.49
CA ALA A 132 10.70 -3.12 -1.76
C ALA A 132 11.97 -2.64 -2.48
N SER A 133 12.26 -3.17 -3.66
CA SER A 133 13.45 -2.79 -4.43
C SER A 133 13.52 -1.28 -4.73
N GLY A 134 12.42 -0.65 -5.14
CA GLY A 134 12.33 0.79 -5.41
C GLY A 134 12.44 1.68 -4.16
N PHE A 135 12.24 1.11 -2.96
CA PHE A 135 12.36 1.84 -1.69
C PHE A 135 12.95 0.95 -0.59
N ARG A 136 14.25 0.66 -0.73
CA ARG A 136 14.98 -0.23 0.20
C ARG A 136 14.95 0.27 1.65
N GLY A 137 14.91 1.59 1.84
CA GLY A 137 14.79 2.25 3.15
C GLY A 137 13.37 2.42 3.67
N GLY A 138 12.35 2.01 2.90
CA GLY A 138 10.94 2.21 3.20
C GLY A 138 10.34 3.40 2.42
N LEU A 139 9.10 3.24 1.97
CA LEU A 139 8.33 4.26 1.25
C LEU A 139 8.28 5.58 2.03
N ARG A 140 8.16 5.53 3.36
CA ARG A 140 8.22 6.74 4.20
C ARG A 140 9.50 7.54 4.04
N ALA A 141 10.64 6.85 4.06
CA ALA A 141 11.94 7.49 3.94
C ALA A 141 12.11 8.07 2.53
N SER A 142 11.67 7.33 1.51
CA SER A 142 11.70 7.83 0.12
C SER A 142 10.83 9.06 -0.06
N LEU A 143 9.57 9.07 0.42
CA LEU A 143 8.69 10.25 0.35
C LEU A 143 9.33 11.48 0.99
N LEU A 144 9.93 11.33 2.18
CA LEU A 144 10.61 12.44 2.86
C LEU A 144 11.81 12.96 2.04
N LYS A 145 12.63 12.05 1.50
CA LYS A 145 13.80 12.39 0.70
C LYS A 145 13.41 13.13 -0.58
N THR A 146 12.49 12.56 -1.36
CA THR A 146 12.05 13.13 -2.64
C THR A 146 11.36 14.47 -2.44
N THR A 147 10.44 14.58 -1.46
CA THR A 147 9.81 15.87 -1.11
C THR A 147 10.85 16.96 -0.82
N ALA A 148 11.89 16.64 -0.03
CA ALA A 148 12.93 17.60 0.31
C ALA A 148 13.77 18.01 -0.91
N ALA A 149 14.05 17.07 -1.83
CA ALA A 149 14.76 17.35 -3.07
C ALA A 149 13.95 18.28 -3.98
N ASP A 150 12.67 17.99 -4.19
CA ASP A 150 11.78 18.80 -5.05
C ASP A 150 11.61 20.22 -4.50
N MET A 151 11.39 20.33 -3.19
CA MET A 151 11.34 21.64 -2.53
C MET A 151 12.64 22.44 -2.71
N ALA A 152 13.81 21.78 -2.72
CA ALA A 152 15.08 22.45 -2.92
C ALA A 152 15.28 22.90 -4.37
N LEU A 153 14.74 22.16 -5.35
CA LEU A 153 14.74 22.56 -6.76
C LEU A 153 13.85 23.78 -7.00
N HIS A 154 12.65 23.81 -6.41
CA HIS A 154 11.73 24.96 -6.53
C HIS A 154 12.29 26.25 -5.93
N ARG A 155 13.13 26.16 -4.89
CA ARG A 155 13.78 27.35 -4.29
C ARG A 155 14.91 27.94 -5.15
N LYS A 156 15.42 27.20 -6.13
CA LYS A 156 16.54 27.62 -6.98
C LYS A 156 16.08 28.22 -8.31
N ARG A 157 14.80 28.08 -8.65
CA ARG A 157 14.16 28.69 -9.82
C ARG A 157 13.68 30.09 -9.45
#